data_AF-A0ABD4ZEB3-F1
#
_entry.id   AF-A0ABD4ZEB3-F1
#
_cell.length_a   1.000
_cell.length_b   1.000
_cell.length_c   1.000
_cell.angle_alpha   90.00
_cell.angle_beta   90.00
_cell.angle_gamma   90.00
#
_symmetry.space_group_name_H-M   'P 1'
#
loop_
_entity.id
_entity.type
_entity.pdbx_description
1 polymer ?
#
loop_
_entity_poly.entity_id
_entity_poly.type
_entity_poly.pdbx_seq_one_letter_code
_entity_poly.pdbx_strand_id
1 'polypeptide(L)'
;MDTNNILYYIKWRGDISLSARPFDEVDALVIATFSYIHLDGIVPDSNKEISIKEVAKKYFNSSNQNLDHYKYQDLLKLMANSVRFGDAKLS
;
A
#
# COMPACT_ATOMS: atom_id res chain seq x y z
N MET A 1 -9.61 -18.76 -12.09
CA MET A 1 -8.67 -17.62 -12.00
C MET A 1 -9.49 -16.41 -11.61
N ASP A 2 -9.49 -16.04 -10.33
CA ASP A 2 -10.26 -14.89 -9.85
C ASP A 2 -9.60 -13.60 -10.36
N THR A 3 -10.02 -13.13 -11.53
CA THR A 3 -9.23 -12.16 -12.32
C THR A 3 -9.59 -10.69 -12.05
N ASN A 4 -10.51 -10.41 -11.12
CA ASN A 4 -11.00 -9.05 -10.83
C ASN A 4 -10.94 -8.74 -9.33
N ASN A 5 -9.80 -8.26 -8.85
CA ASN A 5 -9.66 -7.71 -7.51
C ASN A 5 -8.66 -6.54 -7.47
N ILE A 6 -8.54 -5.89 -6.31
CA ILE A 6 -7.68 -4.74 -6.10
C ILE A 6 -6.18 -5.02 -6.35
N LEU A 7 -5.71 -6.26 -6.16
CA LEU A 7 -4.32 -6.62 -6.43
C LEU A 7 -4.04 -6.61 -7.95
N TYR A 8 -4.99 -7.09 -8.76
CA TYR A 8 -4.91 -6.98 -10.21
C TYR A 8 -4.98 -5.52 -10.69
N TYR A 9 -5.81 -4.70 -10.04
CA TYR A 9 -5.84 -3.26 -10.32
C TYR A 9 -4.47 -2.62 -10.12
N ILE A 10 -3.79 -2.86 -9.00
CA ILE A 10 -2.46 -2.28 -8.75
C ILE A 10 -1.43 -2.82 -9.75
N LYS A 11 -1.50 -4.10 -10.13
CA LYS A 11 -0.59 -4.66 -11.16
C LYS A 11 -0.77 -4.00 -12.53
N TRP A 12 -2.00 -3.59 -12.88
CA TRP A 12 -2.30 -2.97 -14.16
C TRP A 12 -2.10 -1.46 -14.15
N ARG A 13 -2.56 -0.78 -13.10
CA ARG A 13 -2.63 0.70 -13.03
C ARG A 13 -1.57 1.32 -12.14
N GLY A 14 -0.82 0.51 -11.39
CA GLY A 14 0.20 0.98 -10.46
C GLY A 14 1.38 1.66 -11.13
N ASP A 15 1.58 1.48 -12.44
CA ASP A 15 2.60 2.14 -13.25
C ASP A 15 2.26 3.59 -13.61
N ILE A 16 0.99 4.00 -13.51
CA ILE A 16 0.51 5.33 -13.91
C ILE A 16 0.38 6.25 -12.69
N SER A 17 1.00 7.43 -12.76
CA SER A 17 0.92 8.46 -11.71
C SER A 17 -0.48 9.08 -11.56
N LEU A 18 -0.75 9.68 -10.40
CA LEU A 18 -1.98 10.44 -10.17
C LEU A 18 -2.11 11.70 -11.05
N SER A 19 -0.99 12.22 -11.56
CA SER A 19 -1.00 13.33 -12.53
C SER A 19 -1.43 12.89 -13.93
N ALA A 20 -1.08 11.68 -14.34
CA ALA A 20 -1.46 11.11 -15.64
C ALA A 20 -2.89 10.57 -15.63
N ARG A 21 -3.31 9.93 -14.52
CA ARG A 21 -4.72 9.64 -14.26
C ARG A 21 -5.08 10.07 -12.84
N PRO A 22 -6.05 11.00 -12.67
CA PRO A 22 -6.57 11.39 -11.36
C PRO A 22 -7.02 10.20 -10.50
N PHE A 23 -7.13 10.45 -9.22
CA PHE A 23 -7.62 9.50 -8.22
C PHE A 23 -9.07 9.06 -8.54
N ASP A 24 -9.36 7.76 -8.39
CA ASP A 24 -10.67 7.15 -8.65
C ASP A 24 -11.20 6.29 -7.47
N GLU A 25 -12.40 5.73 -7.63
CA GLU A 25 -13.07 4.91 -6.62
C GLU A 25 -12.33 3.60 -6.30
N VAL A 26 -11.54 3.07 -7.23
CA VAL A 26 -10.75 1.85 -7.01
C VAL A 26 -9.50 2.18 -6.21
N ASP A 27 -8.89 3.35 -6.43
CA ASP A 27 -7.84 3.87 -5.56
C ASP A 27 -8.32 4.01 -4.11
N ALA A 28 -9.53 4.55 -3.92
CA ALA A 28 -10.14 4.66 -2.60
C ALA A 28 -10.32 3.30 -1.93
N LEU A 29 -10.76 2.28 -2.68
CA LEU A 29 -10.89 0.92 -2.17
C LEU A 29 -9.54 0.29 -1.80
N VAL A 30 -8.48 0.54 -2.59
CA VAL A 30 -7.11 0.10 -2.27
C VAL A 30 -6.67 0.70 -0.94
N ILE A 31 -6.86 2.02 -0.75
CA ILE A 31 -6.46 2.71 0.49
C ILE A 31 -7.30 2.25 1.69
N ALA A 32 -8.61 2.08 1.51
CA ALA A 32 -9.50 1.57 2.55
C ALA A 32 -9.14 0.13 2.95
N THR A 33 -8.64 -0.68 2.03
CA THR A 33 -8.15 -2.03 2.36
C THR A 33 -6.79 -1.96 3.08
N PHE A 34 -5.93 -1.05 2.64
CA PHE A 34 -4.62 -0.81 3.24
C PHE A 34 -4.71 -0.32 4.69
N SER A 35 -5.76 0.40 5.09
CA SER A 35 -5.92 0.87 6.48
C SER A 35 -6.08 -0.24 7.52
N TYR A 36 -6.26 -1.49 7.10
CA TYR A 36 -6.34 -2.66 7.99
C TYR A 36 -4.99 -3.36 8.23
N ILE A 37 -3.92 -2.93 7.57
CA ILE A 37 -2.57 -3.50 7.77
C ILE A 37 -2.02 -3.07 9.13
N HIS A 38 -1.44 -4.01 9.89
CA HIS A 38 -0.88 -3.73 11.21
C HIS A 38 0.46 -2.97 11.09
N LEU A 39 0.37 -1.64 11.15
CA LEU A 39 1.51 -0.72 11.02
C LEU A 39 2.03 -0.17 12.37
N ASP A 40 1.65 -0.80 13.49
CA ASP A 40 2.09 -0.42 14.82
C ASP A 40 3.62 -0.37 14.92
N GLY A 41 4.15 0.75 15.42
CA GLY A 41 5.58 1.01 15.54
C GLY A 41 6.32 1.25 14.21
N ILE A 42 5.62 1.24 13.07
CA ILE A 42 6.20 1.50 11.74
C ILE A 42 5.95 2.94 11.31
N VAL A 43 4.70 3.38 11.39
CA VAL A 43 4.29 4.76 11.12
C VAL A 43 4.62 5.62 12.34
N PRO A 44 5.36 6.73 12.20
CA PRO A 44 5.76 7.54 13.36
C PRO A 44 4.59 8.36 13.92
N ASP A 45 4.40 8.39 15.25
CA ASP A 45 3.40 9.26 15.93
C ASP A 45 3.77 10.77 15.94
N SER A 46 4.74 11.18 15.13
CA SER A 46 5.28 12.54 15.12
C SER A 46 4.86 13.27 13.84
N ASN A 47 5.13 14.58 13.72
CA ASN A 47 4.98 15.32 12.45
C ASN A 47 5.93 14.84 11.32
N LYS A 48 6.39 13.59 11.35
CA LYS A 48 7.25 12.98 10.35
C LYS A 48 6.42 12.07 9.47
N GLU A 49 6.39 12.39 8.20
CA GLU A 49 5.78 11.56 7.19
C GLU A 49 6.69 10.39 6.77
N ILE A 50 6.09 9.24 6.46
CA ILE A 50 6.77 8.07 5.89
C ILE A 50 6.08 7.61 4.62
N SER A 51 6.83 7.26 3.57
CA SER A 51 6.21 6.76 2.33
C SER A 51 5.75 5.30 2.47
N ILE A 52 4.77 4.89 1.66
CA ILE A 52 4.36 3.48 1.56
C ILE A 52 5.56 2.57 1.20
N LYS A 53 6.47 3.03 0.35
CA LYS A 53 7.75 2.34 0.05
C LYS A 53 8.56 2.06 1.32
N GLU A 54 8.72 3.05 2.18
CA GLU A 54 9.47 2.93 3.43
C GLU A 54 8.72 2.09 4.48
N VAL A 55 7.40 2.25 4.56
CA VAL A 55 6.53 1.42 5.41
C VAL A 55 6.70 -0.05 5.05
N ALA A 56 6.61 -0.41 3.77
CA ALA A 56 6.78 -1.79 3.33
C ALA A 56 8.17 -2.36 3.71
N LYS A 57 9.24 -1.59 3.53
CA LYS A 57 10.59 -2.02 3.94
C LYS A 57 10.66 -2.33 5.43
N LYS A 58 10.09 -1.48 6.28
CA LYS A 58 10.06 -1.70 7.74
C LYS A 58 9.16 -2.88 8.11
N TYR A 59 7.99 -2.96 7.50
CA TYR A 59 7.01 -4.00 7.74
C TYR A 59 7.56 -5.41 7.49
N PHE A 60 8.20 -5.64 6.32
CA PHE A 60 8.76 -6.95 5.98
C PHE A 60 10.04 -7.30 6.75
N ASN A 61 10.67 -6.33 7.42
CA ASN A 61 11.80 -6.53 8.33
C ASN A 61 11.36 -6.67 9.80
N SER A 62 10.06 -6.68 10.08
CA SER A 62 9.48 -6.76 11.43
C SER A 62 8.71 -8.06 11.64
N SER A 63 8.30 -8.31 12.88
CA SER A 63 7.37 -9.41 13.22
C SER A 63 5.92 -9.13 12.80
N ASN A 64 5.56 -7.89 12.43
CA ASN A 64 4.18 -7.49 12.12
C ASN A 64 3.60 -8.25 10.94
N GLN A 65 4.43 -8.71 10.00
CA GLN A 65 3.97 -9.51 8.86
C GLN A 65 3.25 -10.80 9.25
N ASN A 66 3.48 -11.32 10.47
CA ASN A 66 2.80 -12.52 10.95
C ASN A 66 1.37 -12.26 11.44
N LEU A 67 0.99 -10.98 11.62
CA LEU A 67 -0.34 -10.57 12.09
C LEU A 67 -1.35 -10.49 10.94
N ASP A 68 -0.87 -10.19 9.74
CA ASP A 68 -1.72 -9.99 8.58
C ASP A 68 -1.75 -11.19 7.64
N HIS A 69 -2.96 -11.46 7.12
CA HIS A 69 -3.15 -12.46 6.08
C HIS A 69 -2.31 -12.14 4.82
N TYR A 70 -1.79 -13.16 4.14
CA TYR A 70 -0.83 -13.00 3.02
C TYR A 70 -1.31 -12.03 1.92
N LYS A 71 -2.62 -11.93 1.69
CA LYS A 71 -3.19 -10.98 0.71
C LYS A 71 -2.93 -9.51 1.05
N TYR A 72 -2.91 -9.13 2.32
CA TYR A 72 -2.54 -7.78 2.76
C TYR A 72 -1.05 -7.52 2.58
N GLN A 73 -0.22 -8.54 2.78
CA GLN A 73 1.21 -8.47 2.48
C GLN A 73 1.45 -8.28 0.97
N ASP A 74 0.71 -8.99 0.12
CA ASP A 74 0.76 -8.82 -1.32
C ASP A 74 0.26 -7.43 -1.75
N LEU A 75 -0.81 -6.93 -1.12
CA LEU A 75 -1.30 -5.56 -1.31
C LEU A 75 -0.19 -4.55 -1.03
N LEU A 76 0.45 -4.63 0.14
CA LEU A 76 1.52 -3.72 0.54
C LEU A 76 2.72 -3.79 -0.41
N LYS A 77 3.14 -4.99 -0.82
CA LYS A 77 4.21 -5.18 -1.81
C LYS A 77 3.88 -4.51 -3.13
N LEU A 78 2.66 -4.69 -3.63
CA LEU A 78 2.24 -4.11 -4.90
C LEU A 78 2.14 -2.59 -4.81
N MET A 79 1.55 -2.06 -3.74
CA MET A 79 1.46 -0.62 -3.51
C MET A 79 2.85 0.02 -3.41
N ALA A 80 3.76 -0.56 -2.63
CA ALA A 80 5.12 -0.05 -2.46
C ALA A 80 5.93 -0.02 -3.78
N ASN A 81 5.74 -1.01 -4.65
CA ASN A 81 6.44 -1.08 -5.94
C ASN A 81 5.75 -0.28 -7.04
N SER A 82 4.61 0.35 -6.77
CA SER A 82 3.87 1.14 -7.75
C SER A 82 4.34 2.61 -7.79
N VAL A 83 4.26 3.21 -8.97
CA VAL A 83 4.35 4.67 -9.16
C VAL A 83 3.12 5.35 -8.53
N ARG A 84 1.95 4.72 -8.64
CA ARG A 84 0.67 5.30 -8.22
C ARG A 84 0.55 5.52 -6.72
N PHE A 85 1.07 4.61 -5.91
CA PHE A 85 0.91 4.63 -4.44
C PHE A 85 2.22 4.69 -3.67
N GLY A 86 3.35 4.24 -4.24
CA GLY A 86 4.55 3.96 -3.45
C GLY A 86 5.13 5.19 -2.73
N ASP A 87 4.97 6.38 -3.31
CA ASP A 87 5.45 7.64 -2.74
C ASP A 87 4.40 8.37 -1.89
N ALA A 88 3.18 7.82 -1.77
CA ALA A 88 2.16 8.37 -0.88
C ALA A 88 2.65 8.35 0.57
N LYS A 89 2.36 9.44 1.29
CA LYS A 89 2.87 9.71 2.63
C LYS A 89 1.82 9.41 3.69
N LEU A 90 2.25 8.75 4.75
CA LEU A 90 1.49 8.54 5.97
C LEU A 90 2.04 9.43 7.08
N SER A 91 1.14 9.98 7.88
CA SER A 91 1.38 10.80 9.06
C SER A 91 0.46 10.35 10.19
#